data_AF-A0A943URN3-F1
#
_entry.id   AF-A0A943URN3-F1
#
_cell.length_a   1.000
_cell.length_b   1.000
_cell.length_c   1.000
_cell.angle_alpha   90.00
_cell.angle_beta   90.00
_cell.angle_gamma   90.00
#
_symmetry.space_group_name_H-M   'P 1'
#
loop_
_entity.id
_entity.type
_entity.pdbx_description
1 polymer ?
#
loop_
_entity_poly.entity_id
_entity_poly.type
_entity_poly.pdbx_seq_one_letter_code
_entity_poly.pdbx_strand_id
1 'polypeptide(L)'
;MGVMLYMECASGVSGDMTVGALLDLGASEEKLLAALESLPVDGFRVRISRVKKAGLDACDFAVLLDEAHENHDHDMAYLHGESQASGHAHVHAPVAGDTLHDHDHDHDHDHDHDHDHDHDHDHDH
;
A
#
# COMPACT_ATOMS: atom_id res chain seq x y z
N MET A 1 23.98 -13.43 27.65
CA MET A 1 23.64 -12.03 27.28
C MET A 1 22.27 -12.09 26.62
N GLY A 2 21.32 -11.28 27.07
CA GLY A 2 19.98 -11.23 26.47
C GLY A 2 20.00 -10.46 25.16
N VAL A 3 19.08 -10.79 24.25
CA VAL A 3 18.81 -9.99 23.05
C VAL A 3 17.84 -8.87 23.47
N MET A 4 18.02 -7.65 22.95
CA MET A 4 17.17 -6.48 23.27
C MET A 4 16.56 -5.93 21.98
N LEU A 5 15.25 -5.67 22.01
CA LEU A 5 14.52 -5.00 20.94
C LEU A 5 14.35 -3.52 21.29
N TYR A 6 14.80 -2.64 20.40
CA TYR A 6 14.61 -1.19 20.51
C TYR A 6 13.59 -0.75 19.46
N MET A 7 12.57 0.00 19.87
CA MET A 7 11.52 0.49 18.98
C MET A 7 11.39 2.01 19.12
N GLU A 8 11.40 2.70 17.98
CA GLU A 8 10.92 4.08 17.86
C GLU A 8 9.50 3.97 17.29
N CYS A 9 8.51 4.51 18.01
CA CYS A 9 7.10 4.36 17.67
C CYS A 9 6.36 5.70 17.55
N ALA A 10 7.05 6.83 17.36
CA ALA A 10 6.43 8.16 17.31
C ALA A 10 5.38 8.27 16.20
N SER A 11 5.54 7.53 15.10
CA SER A 11 4.59 7.46 13.98
C SER A 11 3.78 6.15 13.94
N GLY A 12 3.86 5.33 14.99
CA GLY A 12 3.25 3.99 15.05
C GLY A 12 4.20 2.87 14.58
N VAL A 13 3.71 1.64 14.65
CA VAL A 13 4.46 0.42 14.27
C VAL A 13 3.61 -0.48 13.40
N SER A 14 4.25 -1.18 12.47
CA SER A 14 3.57 -2.24 11.72
C SER A 14 3.40 -3.47 12.59
N GLY A 15 2.18 -4.02 12.64
CA GLY A 15 1.87 -5.16 13.49
C GLY A 15 2.66 -6.41 13.10
N ASP A 16 2.69 -6.71 11.80
CA ASP A 16 3.36 -7.87 11.22
C ASP A 16 4.90 -7.82 11.42
N MET A 17 5.52 -6.66 11.17
CA MET A 17 6.95 -6.44 11.43
C MET A 17 7.27 -6.55 12.91
N THR A 18 6.39 -6.08 13.79
CA THR A 18 6.57 -6.20 15.25
C THR A 18 6.52 -7.67 15.68
N VAL A 19 5.57 -8.45 15.14
CA VAL A 19 5.50 -9.90 15.40
C VAL A 19 6.76 -10.61 14.93
N GLY A 20 7.25 -10.32 13.72
CA GLY A 20 8.51 -10.86 13.20
C GLY A 20 9.70 -10.54 14.12
N ALA A 21 9.81 -9.28 14.56
CA ALA A 21 10.87 -8.86 15.48
C ALA A 21 10.81 -9.57 16.85
N LEU A 22 9.61 -9.80 17.39
CA LEU A 22 9.42 -10.53 18.64
C LEU A 22 9.78 -12.02 18.49
N LEU A 23 9.46 -12.64 17.35
CA LEU A 23 9.87 -14.02 17.06
C LEU A 23 11.41 -14.12 16.99
N ASP A 24 12.07 -13.16 16.36
CA ASP A 24 13.54 -13.09 16.34
C ASP A 24 14.16 -12.86 17.73
N LEU A 25 13.43 -12.19 18.61
CA LEU A 25 13.80 -12.04 20.02
C LEU A 25 13.66 -13.35 20.83
N GLY A 26 13.01 -14.37 20.27
CA GLY A 26 12.78 -15.67 20.89
C GLY A 26 11.36 -15.86 21.44
N ALA A 27 10.38 -15.08 21.00
CA ALA A 27 8.98 -15.37 21.29
C ALA A 27 8.57 -16.74 20.71
N SER A 28 7.62 -17.40 21.37
CA SER A 28 7.17 -18.74 20.98
C SER A 28 6.18 -18.67 19.82
N GLU A 29 6.58 -19.23 18.68
CA GLU A 29 5.71 -19.42 17.51
C GLU A 29 4.46 -20.24 17.86
N GLU A 30 4.61 -21.33 18.62
CA GLU A 30 3.48 -22.16 19.04
C GLU A 30 2.41 -21.37 19.80
N LYS A 31 2.84 -20.52 20.75
CA LYS A 31 1.90 -19.67 21.50
C LYS A 31 1.24 -18.61 20.63
N LEU A 32 1.97 -18.07 19.66
CA LEU A 32 1.44 -17.12 18.69
C LEU A 32 0.34 -17.78 17.84
N LEU A 33 0.62 -18.95 17.27
CA LEU A 33 -0.34 -19.68 16.44
C LEU A 33 -1.59 -20.09 17.25
N ALA A 34 -1.42 -20.61 18.46
CA ALA A 34 -2.54 -20.94 19.34
C ALA A 34 -3.38 -19.71 19.71
N ALA A 35 -2.76 -18.55 19.90
CA ALA A 35 -3.49 -17.31 20.15
C ALA A 35 -4.30 -16.87 18.92
N LEU A 36 -3.73 -16.97 17.71
CA LEU A 36 -4.42 -16.64 16.46
C LEU A 36 -5.62 -17.57 16.21
N GLU A 37 -5.46 -18.87 16.43
CA GLU A 37 -6.54 -19.86 16.30
C GLU A 37 -7.69 -19.64 17.28
N SER A 38 -7.43 -18.98 18.42
CA SER A 38 -8.46 -18.68 19.41
C SER A 38 -9.38 -17.51 19.03
N LEU A 39 -9.03 -16.74 17.99
CA LEU A 39 -9.81 -15.60 17.55
C LEU A 39 -11.00 -16.09 16.71
N PRO A 40 -12.22 -15.55 16.92
CA PRO A 40 -13.39 -15.89 16.11
C PRO A 40 -13.37 -15.13 14.78
N VAL A 41 -12.29 -15.28 14.01
CA VAL A 41 -12.06 -14.61 12.73
C VAL A 41 -11.53 -15.62 11.70
N ASP A 42 -12.15 -15.64 10.53
CA ASP A 42 -11.76 -16.47 9.40
C ASP A 42 -11.15 -15.61 8.29
N GLY A 43 -10.78 -16.23 7.16
CA GLY A 43 -10.38 -15.49 5.96
C GLY A 43 -8.91 -15.11 5.89
N PHE A 44 -8.09 -15.61 6.80
CA PHE A 44 -6.64 -15.40 6.76
C PHE A 44 -5.87 -16.67 7.08
N ARG A 45 -4.61 -16.69 6.65
CA ARG A 45 -3.57 -17.61 7.08
C ARG A 45 -2.30 -16.83 7.36
N VAL A 46 -1.41 -17.39 8.16
CA VAL A 46 -0.11 -16.77 8.44
C VAL A 46 1.02 -17.56 7.82
N ARG A 47 2.09 -16.85 7.43
CA ARG A 47 3.34 -17.45 6.98
C ARG A 47 4.48 -16.82 7.74
N ILE A 48 5.28 -17.66 8.38
CA ILE A 48 6.49 -17.26 9.09
C ILE A 48 7.68 -17.72 8.25
N SER A 49 8.57 -16.80 7.90
CA SER A 49 9.73 -17.11 7.07
C SER A 49 10.94 -16.25 7.45
N ARG A 50 12.08 -16.49 6.79
CA ARG A 50 13.29 -15.66 6.90
C ARG A 50 13.52 -14.94 5.60
N VAL A 51 13.74 -13.63 5.67
CA VAL A 51 14.03 -12.80 4.52
C VAL A 51 15.38 -12.13 4.67
N LYS A 52 16.10 -12.00 3.54
CA LYS A 52 17.34 -11.23 3.46
C LYS A 52 17.14 -10.06 2.50
N LYS A 53 17.14 -8.84 3.03
CA LYS A 53 16.97 -7.61 2.24
C LYS A 53 17.97 -6.56 2.72
N ALA A 54 18.65 -5.90 1.79
CA ALA A 54 19.66 -4.87 2.09
C ALA A 54 20.73 -5.31 3.12
N GLY A 55 21.10 -6.60 3.12
CA GLY A 55 22.07 -7.16 4.06
C GLY A 55 21.51 -7.49 5.46
N LEU A 56 20.23 -7.23 5.71
CA LEU A 56 19.55 -7.59 6.95
C LEU A 56 18.90 -8.97 6.81
N ASP A 57 19.08 -9.82 7.81
CA ASP A 57 18.45 -11.13 7.92
C ASP A 57 17.41 -11.06 9.05
N ALA A 58 16.12 -11.14 8.72
CA ALA A 58 15.01 -10.93 9.66
C ALA A 58 13.91 -11.97 9.49
N CYS A 59 13.14 -12.20 10.56
CA CYS A 59 11.90 -12.96 10.48
C CYS A 59 10.81 -12.10 9.84
N ASP A 60 10.18 -12.67 8.82
CA ASP A 60 9.03 -12.13 8.12
C ASP A 60 7.79 -12.90 8.57
N PHE A 61 6.87 -12.19 9.20
CA PHE A 61 5.54 -12.69 9.54
C PHE A 61 4.56 -12.06 8.56
N ALA A 62 3.95 -12.85 7.69
CA ALA A 62 3.00 -12.36 6.70
C ALA A 62 1.60 -12.87 7.03
N VAL A 63 0.62 -11.96 7.00
CA VAL A 63 -0.82 -12.29 7.04
C VAL A 63 -1.33 -12.32 5.60
N LEU A 64 -1.82 -13.48 5.17
CA LEU A 64 -2.31 -13.71 3.82
C LEU A 64 -3.83 -13.86 3.91
N LEU A 65 -4.56 -12.98 3.25
CA LEU A 65 -6.01 -13.03 3.17
C LEU A 65 -6.44 -13.98 2.05
N ASP A 66 -7.64 -14.54 2.15
CA ASP A 66 -8.25 -15.25 1.03
C ASP A 66 -8.90 -14.25 0.04
N GLU A 67 -9.27 -14.73 -1.14
CA GLU A 67 -9.84 -13.90 -2.21
C GLU A 67 -11.14 -13.19 -1.80
N ALA A 68 -11.93 -13.74 -0.87
CA ALA A 68 -13.15 -13.12 -0.40
C ALA A 68 -12.88 -11.98 0.61
N HIS A 69 -11.70 -11.96 1.22
CA HIS A 69 -11.28 -10.99 2.23
C HIS A 69 -10.08 -10.15 1.77
N GLU A 70 -9.58 -10.30 0.54
CA GLU A 70 -8.60 -9.38 0.00
C GLU A 70 -9.19 -7.97 -0.02
N ASN A 71 -8.41 -7.01 0.46
CA ASN A 71 -8.83 -5.61 0.45
C ASN A 71 -9.02 -5.19 -1.00
N HIS A 72 -10.27 -5.04 -1.42
CA HIS A 72 -10.62 -4.39 -2.68
C HIS A 72 -10.55 -2.86 -2.52
N ASP A 73 -9.57 -2.30 -1.82
CA ASP A 73 -9.42 -0.84 -1.71
C ASP A 73 -9.07 -0.17 -3.06
N HIS A 74 -8.83 -0.98 -4.09
CA HIS A 74 -8.71 -0.58 -5.49
C HIS A 74 -9.96 -0.82 -6.35
N ASP A 75 -11.07 -1.33 -5.78
CA ASP A 75 -12.35 -1.27 -6.49
C ASP A 75 -12.90 0.17 -6.43
N MET A 76 -12.55 0.93 -7.46
CA MET A 76 -13.14 2.26 -7.71
C MET A 76 -14.69 2.21 -7.82
N ALA A 77 -15.31 1.02 -7.76
CA ALA A 77 -16.74 0.81 -7.62
C ALA A 77 -17.35 1.58 -6.43
N TYR A 78 -16.64 1.74 -5.31
CA TYR A 78 -17.14 2.56 -4.20
C TYR A 78 -17.16 4.07 -4.54
N LEU A 79 -16.18 4.55 -5.30
CA LEU A 79 -16.10 5.95 -5.75
C LEU A 79 -17.05 6.27 -6.91
N HIS A 80 -17.40 5.27 -7.72
CA HIS A 80 -18.35 5.36 -8.81
C HIS A 80 -19.58 4.50 -8.49
N GLY A 81 -20.30 4.86 -7.41
CA GLY A 81 -21.58 4.23 -7.08
C GLY A 81 -22.46 4.11 -8.32
N GLU A 82 -23.12 2.96 -8.51
CA GLU A 82 -23.83 2.52 -9.72
C GLU A 82 -24.45 3.65 -10.57
N SER A 83 -23.62 4.32 -11.38
CA SER A 83 -24.12 5.22 -12.40
C SER A 83 -24.52 4.30 -13.55
N GLN A 84 -25.82 4.00 -13.60
CA GLN A 84 -26.44 3.45 -14.79
C GLN A 84 -25.82 4.08 -16.03
N ALA A 85 -25.36 3.22 -16.92
CA ALA A 85 -24.77 3.56 -18.19
C ALA A 85 -25.47 4.74 -18.86
N SER A 86 -24.83 5.90 -18.86
CA SER A 86 -25.04 6.91 -19.90
C SER A 86 -23.76 6.95 -20.71
N GLY A 87 -23.62 5.97 -21.61
CA GLY A 87 -22.61 5.99 -22.64
C GLY A 87 -22.75 7.27 -23.44
N HIS A 88 -21.85 8.23 -23.20
CA HIS A 88 -21.65 9.34 -24.11
C HIS A 88 -21.00 8.78 -25.37
N ALA A 89 -21.85 8.34 -26.31
CA ALA A 89 -21.46 8.10 -27.68
C ALA A 89 -21.04 9.45 -28.28
N HIS A 90 -19.73 9.68 -28.36
CA HIS A 90 -19.18 10.78 -29.15
C HIS A 90 -19.38 10.43 -30.64
N VAL A 91 -20.44 10.98 -31.24
CA VAL A 91 -20.69 10.91 -32.68
C VAL A 91 -19.70 11.86 -33.36
N HIS A 92 -18.53 11.35 -33.72
CA HIS A 92 -17.63 12.07 -34.63
C HIS A 92 -18.17 11.92 -36.06
N ALA A 93 -18.70 13.02 -36.60
CA ALA A 93 -19.00 13.12 -38.02
C ALA A 93 -17.67 13.07 -38.82
N PRO A 94 -17.58 12.26 -39.90
CA PRO A 94 -16.33 12.14 -40.65
C PRO A 94 -16.15 13.37 -41.53
N VAL A 95 -15.11 14.16 -41.25
CA VAL A 95 -14.46 15.01 -42.25
C VAL A 95 -13.35 14.18 -42.89
N ALA A 96 -13.39 14.10 -44.22
CA ALA A 96 -12.54 13.27 -45.05
C ALA A 96 -11.05 13.56 -44.82
N GLY A 97 -10.25 12.52 -44.56
CA GLY A 97 -8.81 12.62 -44.46
C GLY A 97 -8.18 11.37 -43.88
N ASP A 98 -7.71 10.52 -44.78
CA ASP A 98 -6.85 9.34 -44.57
C ASP A 98 -5.70 9.61 -43.58
N THR A 99 -5.59 8.83 -42.49
CA THR A 99 -4.31 8.33 -41.92
C THR A 99 -4.55 7.56 -40.61
N LEU A 100 -4.06 6.31 -40.58
CA LEU A 100 -3.94 5.44 -39.41
C LEU A 100 -2.93 6.02 -38.42
N HIS A 101 -3.27 6.11 -37.13
CA HIS A 101 -2.25 6.15 -36.08
C HIS A 101 -2.68 5.40 -34.81
N ASP A 102 -1.88 4.38 -34.52
CA ASP A 102 -1.75 3.65 -33.27
C ASP A 102 -1.02 4.54 -32.25
N HIS A 103 -1.52 4.63 -31.02
CA HIS A 103 -0.89 5.43 -29.97
C HIS A 103 -0.72 4.59 -28.70
N ASP A 104 0.45 3.97 -28.61
CA ASP A 104 1.11 3.63 -27.34
C ASP A 104 1.43 4.93 -26.59
N HIS A 105 1.03 5.00 -25.32
CA HIS A 105 1.39 6.09 -24.43
C HIS A 105 2.29 5.57 -23.30
N ASP A 106 3.60 5.68 -23.53
CA ASP A 106 4.60 5.74 -22.47
C ASP A 106 4.40 7.03 -21.65
N HIS A 107 4.27 6.90 -20.34
CA HIS A 107 4.21 8.03 -19.41
C HIS A 107 5.49 8.07 -18.56
N ASP A 108 6.50 8.79 -19.06
CA ASP A 108 7.56 9.36 -18.23
C ASP A 108 7.06 10.65 -17.59
N HIS A 109 7.13 10.74 -16.26
CA HIS A 109 6.89 11.98 -15.52
C HIS A 109 8.09 12.27 -14.60
N ASP A 110 9.01 13.06 -15.14
CA ASP A 110 9.98 13.83 -14.36
C ASP A 110 9.27 14.98 -13.63
N HIS A 111 9.47 15.06 -12.32
CA HIS A 111 9.02 16.16 -11.48
C HIS A 111 10.20 17.07 -11.15
N ASP A 112 10.10 18.33 -11.54
CA ASP A 112 10.77 19.45 -10.86
C ASP A 112 9.91 20.70 -11.08
N HIS A 113 9.65 21.46 -10.02
CA HIS A 113 9.74 22.93 -10.01
C HIS A 113 9.53 23.47 -8.59
N ASP A 114 10.64 23.94 -8.02
CA ASP A 114 10.72 24.87 -6.90
C ASP A 114 9.97 26.18 -7.21
N HIS A 115 9.27 26.73 -6.23
CA HIS A 115 8.88 28.13 -6.21
C HIS A 115 9.04 28.73 -4.81
N ASP A 116 10.14 29.46 -4.63
CA ASP A 116 10.31 30.47 -3.59
C ASP A 116 9.39 31.66 -3.86
N HIS A 117 8.71 32.14 -2.81
CA HIS A 117 8.07 33.45 -2.81
C HIS A 117 8.32 34.17 -1.49
N ASP A 118 9.29 35.08 -1.53
CA ASP A 118 9.45 36.17 -0.56
C ASP A 118 8.31 37.18 -0.74
N HIS A 119 7.67 37.55 0.37
CA HIS A 119 6.85 38.75 0.43
C HIS A 119 7.10 39.50 1.74
N ASP A 120 7.94 40.54 1.65
CA ASP A 120 7.99 41.66 2.58
C ASP A 120 6.73 42.51 2.43
N HIS A 121 6.08 42.81 3.55
CA HIS A 121 5.21 43.96 3.68
C HIS A 121 5.32 44.58 5.08
N ASP A 122 6.12 45.65 5.15
CA ASP A 122 6.01 46.69 6.18
C ASP A 122 4.69 47.47 6.00
N HIS A 123 4.05 47.86 7.10
CA HIS A 123 3.69 49.25 7.38
C HIS A 123 3.16 49.47 8.82
N ASP A 124 3.75 50.50 9.44
CA ASP A 124 3.49 51.18 10.72
C ASP A 124 2.02 51.46 11.10
N HIS A 125 1.65 51.25 12.37
CA HIS A 125 1.65 52.27 13.44
C HIS A 125 1.19 51.72 14.80
#